data_AF-A0A2V5SWP7-F1
#
_entry.id   AF-A0A2V5SWP7-F1
#
_cell.length_a   1.000
_cell.length_b   1.000
_cell.length_c   1.000
_cell.angle_alpha   90.00
_cell.angle_beta   90.00
_cell.angle_gamma   90.00
#
_symmetry.space_group_name_H-M   'P 1'
#
loop_
_entity.id
_entity.type
_entity.pdbx_description
1 polymer ?
#
loop_
_entity_poly.entity_id
_entity_poly.type
_entity_poly.pdbx_seq_one_letter_code
_entity_poly.pdbx_strand_id
1 'polypeptide(L)'
;MAKLKTRTANLYAIVGSDEAAVKREAAALAQKLAPAEAGEFGLETIDGAADNVEQAAGAIRSTIAALQTLPFFGGGKLVWLKSANFLSDDVK
;
A
#
# COMPACT_ATOMS: atom_id res chain seq x y z
N MET A 1 -0.21 35.05 -9.91
CA MET A 1 0.73 33.90 -9.84
C MET A 1 0.20 32.93 -8.78
N ALA A 2 -0.54 31.89 -9.18
CA ALA A 2 -1.06 30.90 -8.23
C ALA A 2 0.07 29.97 -7.79
N LYS A 3 0.35 29.90 -6.48
CA LYS A 3 1.26 28.89 -5.93
C LYS A 3 0.64 27.52 -6.15
N LEU A 4 1.27 26.65 -6.93
CA LEU A 4 0.91 25.24 -6.96
C LEU A 4 1.07 24.69 -5.54
N LYS A 5 -0.03 24.25 -4.93
CA LYS A 5 0.00 23.55 -3.65
C LYS A 5 0.70 22.22 -3.91
N THR A 6 1.87 22.01 -3.30
CA THR A 6 2.55 20.70 -3.32
C THR A 6 1.53 19.66 -2.86
N ARG A 7 1.07 18.81 -3.77
CA ARG A 7 0.19 17.69 -3.42
C ARG A 7 1.00 16.79 -2.52
N THR A 8 0.55 16.58 -1.29
CA THR A 8 1.03 15.48 -0.45
C THR A 8 0.97 14.21 -1.30
N ALA A 9 2.07 13.47 -1.41
CA ALA A 9 2.06 12.22 -2.14
C ALA A 9 1.08 11.27 -1.43
N ASN A 10 0.01 10.86 -2.13
CA ASN A 10 -0.97 9.91 -1.61
C ASN A 10 -0.58 8.45 -1.92
N LEU A 11 0.59 8.25 -2.54
CA LEU A 11 1.15 6.96 -2.94
C LEU A 11 2.61 6.92 -2.51
N TYR A 12 2.99 5.82 -1.85
CA TYR A 12 4.35 5.57 -1.38
C TYR A 12 4.79 4.20 -1.89
N ALA A 13 6.02 4.10 -2.38
CA ALA A 13 6.63 2.85 -2.79
C ALA A 13 7.95 2.67 -2.02
N ILE A 14 8.09 1.54 -1.33
CA ILE A 14 9.33 1.12 -0.70
C ILE A 14 9.83 -0.08 -1.50
N VAL A 15 10.91 0.15 -2.26
CA VAL A 15 11.53 -0.85 -3.14
C VAL A 15 13.02 -0.86 -2.91
N GLY A 16 13.66 -2.00 -3.10
CA GLY A 16 15.09 -2.17 -2.86
C GLY A 16 15.52 -3.62 -2.99
N SER A 17 16.84 -3.85 -3.03
CA SER A 17 17.44 -5.18 -3.16
C SER A 17 17.53 -5.96 -1.84
N ASP A 18 17.42 -5.29 -0.70
CA ASP A 18 17.37 -5.91 0.63
C ASP A 18 15.91 -6.07 1.07
N GLU A 19 15.39 -7.30 0.93
CA GLU A 19 14.01 -7.64 1.25
C GLU A 19 13.66 -7.38 2.73
N ALA A 20 14.59 -7.65 3.65
CA ALA A 20 14.37 -7.46 5.08
C ALA A 20 14.30 -5.97 5.42
N ALA A 21 15.17 -5.16 4.82
CA ALA A 21 15.13 -3.71 4.98
C ALA A 21 13.83 -3.12 4.41
N VAL A 22 13.44 -3.52 3.20
CA VAL A 22 12.18 -3.08 2.56
C VAL A 22 10.97 -3.41 3.44
N LYS A 23 10.86 -4.65 3.93
CA LYS A 23 9.74 -5.09 4.79
C LYS A 23 9.65 -4.27 6.08
N ARG A 24 10.80 -4.03 6.73
CA ARG A 24 10.89 -3.23 7.97
C ARG A 24 10.47 -1.78 7.73
N GLU A 25 10.97 -1.16 6.66
CA GLU A 25 10.69 0.25 6.36
C GLU A 25 9.27 0.48 5.88
N ALA A 26 8.72 -0.44 5.07
CA ALA A 26 7.33 -0.41 4.67
C ALA A 26 6.39 -0.54 5.87
N ALA A 27 6.67 -1.45 6.80
CA ALA A 27 5.88 -1.59 8.03
C ALA A 27 5.95 -0.34 8.92
N ALA A 28 7.14 0.23 9.10
CA ALA A 28 7.32 1.45 9.87
C ALA A 28 6.62 2.65 9.22
N LEU A 29 6.62 2.74 7.89
CA LEU A 29 5.90 3.79 7.17
C LEU A 29 4.38 3.59 7.26
N ALA A 30 3.89 2.35 7.13
CA ALA A 30 2.46 2.06 7.25
C ALA A 30 1.92 2.45 8.63
N GLN A 31 2.66 2.16 9.70
CA GLN A 31 2.28 2.60 11.06
C GLN A 31 2.24 4.13 11.21
N LYS A 32 3.13 4.86 10.53
CA LYS A 32 3.17 6.34 10.56
C LYS A 32 2.04 6.97 9.74
N LEU A 33 1.64 6.32 8.64
CA LEU A 33 0.65 6.84 7.70
C LEU A 33 -0.78 6.40 8.03
N ALA A 34 -0.94 5.30 8.77
CA ALA A 34 -2.25 4.83 9.21
C ALA A 34 -2.95 5.94 10.03
N PRO A 35 -4.18 6.34 9.66
CA PRO A 35 -4.90 7.38 10.39
C PRO A 35 -5.17 6.93 11.83
N ALA A 36 -4.62 7.67 12.79
CA ALA A 36 -4.74 7.33 14.21
C ALA A 36 -6.20 7.34 14.67
N GLU A 37 -7.02 8.21 14.09
CA GLU A 37 -8.46 8.33 14.36
C GLU A 37 -9.29 7.12 13.90
N ALA A 38 -8.79 6.35 12.94
CA ALA A 38 -9.46 5.18 12.39
C ALA A 38 -9.06 3.87 13.11
N GLY A 39 -8.12 3.93 14.07
CA GLY A 39 -7.67 2.78 14.85
C GLY A 39 -7.23 1.61 13.96
N GLU A 40 -7.59 0.38 14.35
CA GLU A 40 -7.27 -0.83 13.58
C GLU A 40 -7.96 -0.88 12.20
N PHE A 41 -9.02 -0.09 11.99
CA PHE A 41 -9.74 -0.02 10.71
C PHE A 41 -9.13 1.00 9.73
N GLY A 42 -8.14 1.77 10.17
CA GLY A 42 -7.44 2.76 9.35
C GLY A 42 -6.41 2.16 8.39
N LEU A 43 -5.97 0.93 8.63
CA LEU A 43 -4.98 0.23 7.81
C LEU A 43 -5.56 -1.07 7.24
N GLU A 44 -5.76 -1.09 5.93
CA GLU A 44 -6.18 -2.26 5.18
C GLU A 44 -4.96 -2.86 4.48
N THR A 45 -4.51 -4.05 4.92
CA THR A 45 -3.35 -4.74 4.35
C THR A 45 -3.79 -5.81 3.38
N ILE A 46 -3.19 -5.82 2.19
CA ILE A 46 -3.44 -6.79 1.12
C ILE A 46 -2.13 -7.48 0.82
N ASP A 47 -2.12 -8.81 0.84
CA ASP A 47 -0.94 -9.58 0.46
C ASP A 47 -0.78 -9.58 -1.06
N GLY A 48 0.36 -9.11 -1.53
CA GLY A 48 0.78 -9.05 -2.92
C GLY A 48 1.79 -10.11 -3.29
N ALA A 49 2.18 -11.00 -2.37
CA ALA A 49 3.00 -12.15 -2.73
C ALA A 49 2.20 -13.04 -3.69
N ALA A 50 2.71 -13.21 -4.90
CA ALA A 50 2.05 -13.98 -5.95
C ALA A 50 3.04 -14.91 -6.65
N ASP A 51 2.60 -16.14 -6.93
CA ASP A 51 3.37 -17.15 -7.67
C ASP A 51 2.98 -17.22 -9.15
N ASN A 52 1.94 -16.51 -9.57
CA ASN A 52 1.48 -16.44 -10.96
C ASN A 52 0.69 -15.16 -11.26
N VAL A 53 0.36 -14.98 -12.54
CA VAL A 53 -0.34 -13.81 -13.07
C VAL A 53 -1.74 -13.68 -12.48
N GLU A 54 -2.46 -14.78 -12.28
CA GLU A 54 -3.81 -14.79 -11.73
C GLU A 54 -3.83 -14.27 -10.30
N GLN A 55 -2.88 -14.70 -9.47
CA GLN A 55 -2.70 -14.23 -8.09
C GLN A 55 -2.29 -12.75 -8.06
N ALA A 56 -1.33 -12.34 -8.88
CA ALA A 56 -0.90 -10.94 -8.96
C ALA A 56 -2.08 -10.03 -9.38
N ALA A 57 -2.80 -10.42 -10.43
CA ALA A 57 -3.98 -9.69 -10.89
C ALA A 57 -5.09 -9.67 -9.83
N GLY A 58 -5.23 -10.75 -9.04
CA GLY A 58 -6.11 -10.81 -7.87
C GLY A 58 -5.74 -9.76 -6.82
N ALA A 59 -4.49 -9.71 -6.39
CA ALA A 59 -3.99 -8.75 -5.40
C ALA A 59 -4.18 -7.29 -5.87
N ILE A 60 -3.90 -7.02 -7.15
CA ILE A 60 -4.13 -5.70 -7.77
C ILE A 60 -5.61 -5.32 -7.72
N ARG A 61 -6.51 -6.21 -8.15
CA ARG A 61 -7.97 -5.94 -8.12
C ARG A 61 -8.48 -5.71 -6.71
N SER A 62 -8.03 -6.50 -5.74
CA SER A 62 -8.35 -6.30 -4.32
C SER A 62 -7.86 -4.95 -3.81
N THR A 63 -6.66 -4.53 -4.21
CA THR A 63 -6.10 -3.22 -3.85
C THR A 63 -6.92 -2.07 -4.42
N ILE A 64 -7.36 -2.19 -5.67
CA ILE A 64 -8.26 -1.22 -6.30
C ILE A 64 -9.61 -1.17 -5.58
N ALA A 65 -10.21 -2.33 -5.30
CA ALA A 65 -11.49 -2.42 -4.59
C ALA A 65 -11.42 -1.80 -3.19
N ALA A 66 -10.33 -2.06 -2.46
CA ALA A 66 -10.04 -1.42 -1.18
C ALA A 66 -9.96 0.09 -1.34
N LEU A 67 -9.15 0.62 -2.26
CA LEU A 67 -9.03 2.06 -2.50
C LEU A 67 -10.36 2.74 -2.87
N GLN A 68 -11.28 2.02 -3.51
CA GLN A 68 -12.60 2.51 -3.92
C GLN A 68 -13.67 2.37 -2.84
N THR A 69 -13.39 1.64 -1.76
CA THR A 69 -14.30 1.46 -0.63
C THR A 69 -14.08 2.55 0.40
N LEU A 70 -15.15 3.30 0.73
CA LEU A 70 -15.11 4.34 1.76
C LEU A 70 -14.70 3.76 3.12
N PRO A 71 -13.97 4.52 3.96
CA PRO A 71 -13.66 4.11 5.33
C PRO A 71 -14.93 3.86 6.16
N PHE A 72 -14.96 2.77 6.92
CA PHE A 72 -16.14 2.33 7.70
C PHE A 72 -16.56 3.33 8.78
N PHE A 73 -15.60 4.00 9.44
CA PHE A 73 -15.86 4.86 10.61
C PHE A 73 -15.65 6.36 10.32
N GLY A 74 -15.62 6.75 9.05
CA GLY A 74 -15.19 8.10 8.64
C GLY A 74 -13.68 8.31 8.83
N GLY A 75 -13.19 9.50 8.47
CA GLY A 75 -11.75 9.80 8.51
C GLY A 75 -10.99 9.27 7.29
N GLY A 76 -9.69 9.02 7.48
CA GLY A 76 -8.80 8.50 6.43
C GLY A 76 -8.76 6.97 6.36
N LYS A 77 -8.11 6.45 5.30
CA LYS A 77 -7.72 5.04 5.18
C LYS A 77 -6.37 4.94 4.47
N LEU A 78 -5.54 4.02 4.94
CA LEU A 78 -4.34 3.54 4.26
C LEU A 78 -4.61 2.14 3.71
N VAL A 79 -4.45 1.96 2.40
CA VAL A 79 -4.42 0.64 1.77
C VAL A 79 -2.96 0.29 1.49
N TRP A 80 -2.51 -0.83 2.01
CA TRP A 80 -1.14 -1.32 1.84
C TRP A 80 -1.12 -2.64 1.07
N LEU A 81 -0.70 -2.56 -0.19
CA LEU A 81 -0.31 -3.73 -0.97
C LEU A 81 1.10 -4.17 -0.53
N LYS A 82 1.16 -5.18 0.33
CA LYS A 82 2.36 -5.67 0.99
C LYS A 82 3.04 -6.76 0.16
N SER A 83 4.37 -6.79 0.12
CA SER A 83 5.14 -7.86 -0.52
C SER A 83 4.80 -8.13 -2.00
N ALA A 84 4.46 -7.09 -2.78
CA ALA A 84 4.16 -7.21 -4.21
C ALA A 84 5.41 -7.60 -5.03
N ASN A 85 5.69 -8.90 -5.09
CA ASN A 85 6.87 -9.46 -5.77
C ASN A 85 6.77 -9.35 -7.31
N PHE A 86 5.56 -9.27 -7.86
CA PHE A 86 5.28 -9.12 -9.29
C PHE A 86 5.69 -7.74 -9.88
N LEU A 87 6.16 -6.82 -9.04
CA LEU A 87 6.76 -5.55 -9.47
C LEU A 87 8.29 -5.66 -9.63
N SER A 88 8.88 -6.81 -9.30
CA SER A 88 10.28 -7.10 -9.53
C SER A 88 10.54 -7.41 -11.01
N ASP A 89 11.75 -7.12 -11.46
CA ASP A 89 12.22 -7.50 -12.80
C ASP A 89 12.62 -8.99 -12.87
N ASP A 90 12.60 -9.69 -11.73
CA ASP A 90 12.89 -11.12 -11.63
C ASP A 90 11.65 -11.95 -12.01
N VAL A 91 11.74 -12.66 -13.13
CA VAL A 91 10.72 -13.63 -13.55
C VAL A 91 11.06 -14.96 -12.89
N LYS A 92 10.35 -15.29 -11.80
CA LYS A 92 10.39 -16.63 -11.20
C LYS A 92 9.49 -17.60 -11.95
#